data_AF-A0A6P8FRD0-F1
#
_entry.id   AF-A0A6P8FRD0-F1
#
_cell.length_a   1.000
_cell.length_b   1.000
_cell.length_c   1.000
_cell.angle_alpha   90.00
_cell.angle_beta   90.00
_cell.angle_gamma   90.00
#
_symmetry.space_group_name_H-M   'P 1'
#
loop_
_entity.id
_entity.type
_entity.pdbx_description
1 polymer ?
#
loop_
_entity_poly.entity_id
_entity_poly.type
_entity_poly.pdbx_seq_one_letter_code
_entity_poly.pdbx_strand_id
1 'polypeptide(L)'
;MAGRREECLWKKHIAEQLKLRDRVQRQAFEEIIHQYNRLLEKSDLQAVLSERLQPDKYDHQNRHDLSPGSDASRNDALHQEMAQMRIKHQEELTELHKKRGELASSVIELNNQIQLKDKEIQSNEAKMLEYQQQISELEGECRELRSQLQDLERANQTLKDEYDALQITFSALEEKLRRTLEDNQELVSRWMAEKAQEANRLNAENEKDCRRRQAKLQKELADAAKEPLPIDPDDDIEVLSEDAGGKGPGEASPNRPLSRTPSKRISQPPPGGIMDSITNIFGRTECTQPGYPPSYSRRRSVNSFGTSPENTETASGGSVDVRVPSTALHIFDAHDGEVNAVQFSPGSRLLATGGMDRRVKLWEVVSGRCEPKGALTGSNAGITSIEFDSAGSYLLAASNDFASRIWTVDDYRLRHTLTGHSGKVLAARFLLDNARIVSGSYDRTLKLWDLRSKVCMKTVFAGSSCNDIVCTEQCVMSGHFDKKVRFWDIRAESIVCELELQGKVTSLDLNHDRTELLTCSRDDLVKIIDLRNNAVRQTFSAQGFKCGSDWTRVTFSPDGSYIAGGSAEGTLYVWNVLTGKLDRTLDKGHSSAVNSVSWSPSGTYVVSVEKGSKAVLWSDM
;
A
#
# COMPACT_ATOMS: atom_id res chain seq x y z
N MET A 1 0.98 -45.25 -38.29
CA MET A 1 0.52 -46.28 -37.33
C MET A 1 0.75 -45.93 -35.85
N ALA A 2 1.16 -44.70 -35.48
CA ALA A 2 1.35 -44.31 -34.08
C ALA A 2 0.07 -43.73 -33.42
N GLY A 3 -0.78 -43.00 -34.16
CA GLY A 3 -1.99 -42.38 -33.60
C GLY A 3 -3.10 -43.33 -33.13
N ARG A 4 -3.16 -44.58 -33.64
CA ARG A 4 -4.13 -45.58 -33.17
C ARG A 4 -3.72 -46.29 -31.87
N ARG A 5 -2.48 -46.11 -31.39
CA ARG A 5 -2.02 -46.70 -30.12
C ARG A 5 -2.37 -45.84 -28.90
N GLU A 6 -2.40 -44.52 -29.05
CA GLU A 6 -2.76 -43.59 -27.96
C GLU A 6 -4.27 -43.58 -27.67
N GLU A 7 -5.13 -43.70 -28.69
CA GLU A 7 -6.59 -43.80 -28.51
C GLU A 7 -7.05 -45.04 -27.70
N CYS A 8 -6.19 -46.04 -27.53
CA CYS A 8 -6.53 -47.30 -26.87
C CYS A 8 -6.14 -47.31 -25.38
N LEU A 9 -5.23 -46.42 -24.96
CA LEU A 9 -4.72 -46.38 -23.59
C LEU A 9 -5.73 -45.77 -22.61
N TRP A 10 -6.35 -44.64 -22.98
CA TRP A 10 -7.35 -44.00 -22.12
C TRP A 10 -8.62 -44.85 -21.97
N LYS A 11 -9.06 -45.54 -23.04
CA LYS A 11 -10.21 -46.45 -22.98
C LYS A 11 -9.96 -47.64 -22.05
N LYS A 12 -8.75 -48.22 -22.11
CA LYS A 12 -8.34 -49.28 -21.17
C LYS A 12 -8.29 -48.76 -19.73
N HIS A 13 -7.72 -47.58 -19.52
CA HIS A 13 -7.64 -46.98 -18.20
C HIS A 13 -9.03 -46.71 -17.60
N ILE A 14 -9.96 -46.13 -18.36
CA ILE A 14 -11.34 -45.92 -17.91
C ILE A 14 -12.03 -47.25 -17.63
N ALA A 15 -11.87 -48.26 -18.49
CA ALA A 15 -12.44 -49.58 -18.26
C ALA A 15 -11.89 -50.26 -17.00
N GLU A 16 -10.61 -50.08 -16.69
CA GLU A 16 -9.98 -50.57 -15.46
C GLU A 16 -10.49 -49.82 -14.22
N GLN A 17 -10.62 -48.50 -14.28
CA GLN A 17 -11.18 -47.69 -13.18
C GLN A 17 -12.65 -48.02 -12.91
N LEU A 18 -13.45 -48.24 -13.97
CA LEU A 18 -14.84 -48.69 -13.82
C LEU A 18 -14.93 -50.08 -13.20
N LYS A 19 -14.08 -51.03 -13.63
CA LYS A 19 -14.00 -52.36 -12.99
C LYS A 19 -13.59 -52.28 -11.52
N LEU A 20 -12.67 -51.38 -11.18
CA LEU A 20 -12.22 -51.18 -9.80
C LEU A 20 -13.37 -50.61 -8.95
N ARG A 21 -14.06 -49.58 -9.45
CA ARG A 21 -15.25 -49.00 -8.81
C ARG A 21 -16.34 -50.04 -8.62
N ASP A 22 -16.68 -50.80 -9.67
CA ASP A 22 -17.73 -51.81 -9.61
C ASP A 22 -17.36 -52.93 -8.61
N ARG A 23 -16.09 -53.29 -8.49
CA ARG A 23 -15.62 -54.25 -7.47
C ARG A 23 -15.77 -53.71 -6.05
N VAL A 24 -15.36 -52.46 -5.80
CA VAL A 24 -15.45 -51.81 -4.48
C VAL A 24 -16.91 -51.60 -4.07
N GLN A 25 -17.75 -51.12 -5.00
CA GLN A 25 -19.17 -50.92 -4.74
C GLN A 25 -19.88 -52.26 -4.52
N ARG A 26 -19.61 -53.28 -5.35
CA ARG A 26 -20.22 -54.61 -5.17
C ARG A 26 -19.84 -55.24 -3.84
N GLN A 27 -18.60 -55.06 -3.37
CA GLN A 27 -18.14 -55.58 -2.08
C GLN A 27 -18.95 -55.00 -0.90
N ALA A 28 -19.35 -53.72 -0.97
CA ALA A 28 -20.18 -53.10 0.05
C ALA A 28 -21.63 -53.65 0.10
N PHE A 29 -22.13 -54.21 -1.00
CA PHE A 29 -23.49 -54.77 -1.11
C PHE A 29 -23.51 -56.31 -1.14
N GLU A 30 -22.37 -56.98 -1.15
CA GLU A 30 -22.28 -58.45 -1.30
C GLU A 30 -22.98 -59.18 -0.14
N GLU A 31 -22.85 -58.65 1.07
CA GLU A 31 -23.51 -59.17 2.27
C GLU A 31 -25.04 -58.97 2.19
N ILE A 32 -25.50 -57.82 1.70
CA ILE A 32 -26.93 -57.52 1.49
C ILE A 32 -27.52 -58.42 0.41
N ILE A 33 -26.82 -58.62 -0.71
CA ILE A 33 -27.25 -59.50 -1.80
C ILE A 33 -27.36 -60.94 -1.29
N HIS A 34 -26.40 -61.40 -0.47
CA HIS A 34 -26.45 -62.72 0.12
C HIS A 34 -27.64 -62.91 1.07
N GLN A 35 -27.90 -61.92 1.94
CA GLN A 35 -29.09 -61.96 2.82
C GLN A 35 -30.40 -61.87 2.04
N TYR A 36 -30.46 -61.05 1.00
CA TYR A 36 -31.64 -60.93 0.13
C TYR A 36 -31.95 -62.24 -0.60
N ASN A 37 -30.94 -62.89 -1.19
CA ASN A 37 -31.13 -64.18 -1.85
C ASN A 37 -31.58 -65.27 -0.87
N ARG A 38 -31.03 -65.27 0.36
CA ARG A 38 -31.46 -66.19 1.42
C ARG A 38 -32.90 -65.93 1.89
N LEU A 39 -33.35 -64.68 1.85
CA LEU A 39 -34.74 -64.30 2.14
C LEU A 39 -35.67 -64.73 0.99
N LEU A 40 -35.23 -64.55 -0.26
CA LEU A 40 -35.96 -64.95 -1.46
C LEU A 40 -36.17 -66.48 -1.48
N GLU A 41 -35.12 -67.26 -1.22
CA GLU A 41 -35.21 -68.73 -1.11
C GLU A 41 -36.20 -69.17 -0.01
N LYS A 42 -36.22 -68.47 1.13
CA LYS A 42 -37.19 -68.73 2.21
C LYS A 42 -38.62 -68.35 1.83
N SER A 43 -38.79 -67.25 1.09
CA SER A 43 -40.09 -66.81 0.56
C SER A 43 -40.64 -67.79 -0.47
N ASP A 44 -39.79 -68.30 -1.36
CA ASP A 44 -40.17 -69.31 -2.35
C ASP A 44 -40.53 -70.64 -1.67
N LEU A 45 -39.77 -71.05 -0.64
CA LEU A 45 -40.11 -72.19 0.23
C LEU A 45 -41.46 -71.99 0.93
N GLN A 46 -41.74 -70.78 1.42
CA GLN A 46 -43.00 -70.45 2.06
C GLN A 46 -44.16 -70.47 1.06
N ALA A 47 -43.97 -69.93 -0.17
CA ALA A 47 -44.95 -69.97 -1.24
C ALA A 47 -45.32 -71.42 -1.61
N VAL A 48 -44.33 -72.29 -1.78
CA VAL A 48 -44.51 -73.73 -2.07
C VAL A 48 -45.22 -74.45 -0.93
N LEU A 49 -44.94 -74.10 0.34
CA LEU A 49 -45.63 -74.66 1.49
C LEU A 49 -47.09 -74.19 1.56
N SER A 50 -47.36 -72.91 1.27
CA SER A 50 -48.74 -72.39 1.22
C SER A 50 -49.54 -72.91 0.02
N GLU A 51 -48.91 -73.25 -1.10
CA GLU A 51 -49.56 -73.93 -2.22
C GLU A 51 -49.96 -75.37 -1.86
N ARG A 52 -49.12 -76.08 -1.08
CA ARG A 52 -49.47 -77.42 -0.56
C ARG A 52 -50.49 -77.40 0.58
N LEU A 53 -50.71 -76.26 1.22
CA LEU A 53 -51.64 -76.06 2.34
C LEU A 53 -52.96 -75.41 1.91
N GLN A 54 -53.34 -75.47 0.62
CA GLN A 54 -54.73 -75.23 0.25
C GLN A 54 -55.61 -76.37 0.76
N PRO A 55 -56.66 -76.09 1.57
CA PRO A 55 -57.62 -77.10 1.95
C PRO A 55 -58.50 -77.41 0.73
N ASP A 56 -58.37 -78.65 0.23
CA ASP A 56 -59.28 -79.23 -0.74
C ASP A 56 -60.72 -79.10 -0.23
N LYS A 57 -61.55 -78.41 -1.00
CA LYS A 57 -62.99 -78.29 -0.80
C LYS A 57 -63.64 -79.66 -1.01
N TYR A 58 -63.94 -80.36 0.07
CA TYR A 58 -64.98 -81.40 0.10
C TYR A 58 -66.02 -81.02 1.15
N ASP A 59 -66.95 -80.14 0.77
CA ASP A 59 -68.24 -80.04 1.45
C ASP A 59 -69.15 -81.11 0.83
N HIS A 60 -69.35 -82.22 1.56
CA HIS A 60 -70.43 -83.17 1.28
C HIS A 60 -71.68 -82.74 2.05
N GLN A 61 -72.71 -82.40 1.27
CA GLN A 61 -74.10 -82.50 1.66
C GLN A 61 -74.40 -83.93 2.15
N ASN A 62 -74.77 -84.09 3.42
CA ASN A 62 -75.99 -84.81 3.82
C ASN A 62 -76.11 -84.89 5.34
N ARG A 63 -77.19 -84.31 5.86
CA ARG A 63 -77.81 -84.69 7.13
C ARG A 63 -78.69 -85.92 6.88
N HIS A 64 -78.72 -86.81 7.89
CA HIS A 64 -79.62 -87.93 8.21
C HIS A 64 -78.73 -89.12 8.61
N ASP A 65 -78.90 -89.84 9.71
CA ASP A 65 -79.89 -89.88 10.79
C ASP A 65 -79.33 -90.82 11.89
N LEU A 66 -79.93 -90.79 13.10
CA LEU A 66 -79.93 -91.83 14.16
C LEU A 66 -78.85 -91.86 15.27
N SER A 67 -79.30 -91.43 16.47
CA SER A 67 -79.39 -92.14 17.77
C SER A 67 -78.17 -92.68 18.56
N PRO A 68 -78.31 -92.79 19.91
CA PRO A 68 -77.24 -92.46 20.86
C PRO A 68 -76.66 -93.68 21.58
N GLY A 69 -75.44 -93.55 22.11
CA GLY A 69 -74.93 -94.49 23.11
C GLY A 69 -73.44 -94.37 23.42
N SER A 70 -73.15 -94.07 24.70
CA SER A 70 -71.88 -94.28 25.41
C SER A 70 -70.60 -93.72 24.78
N ASP A 71 -70.30 -92.44 25.02
CA ASP A 71 -68.88 -91.98 25.04
C ASP A 71 -68.70 -90.61 25.72
N ALA A 72 -69.34 -90.38 26.88
CA ALA A 72 -69.30 -89.08 27.54
C ALA A 72 -67.89 -88.70 28.05
N SER A 73 -67.07 -89.66 28.48
CA SER A 73 -65.72 -89.39 29.04
C SER A 73 -64.65 -89.21 27.96
N ARG A 74 -64.74 -89.97 26.85
CA ARG A 74 -63.78 -89.89 25.74
C ARG A 74 -64.04 -88.68 24.84
N ASN A 75 -65.32 -88.30 24.65
CA ASN A 75 -65.68 -87.08 23.94
C ASN A 75 -65.33 -85.82 24.74
N ASP A 76 -65.41 -85.83 26.07
CA ASP A 76 -65.00 -84.66 26.88
C ASP A 76 -63.49 -84.42 26.80
N ALA A 77 -62.67 -85.48 26.87
CA ALA A 77 -61.23 -85.37 26.70
C ALA A 77 -60.82 -84.89 25.29
N LEU A 78 -61.45 -85.43 24.23
CA LEU A 78 -61.27 -84.98 22.86
C LEU A 78 -61.78 -83.55 22.64
N HIS A 79 -62.88 -83.15 23.28
CA HIS A 79 -63.38 -81.79 23.23
C HIS A 79 -62.48 -80.81 23.97
N GLN A 80 -61.89 -81.21 25.10
CA GLN A 80 -60.97 -80.38 25.87
C GLN A 80 -59.61 -80.23 25.18
N GLU A 81 -59.11 -81.28 24.52
CA GLU A 81 -57.91 -81.23 23.67
C GLU A 81 -58.16 -80.38 22.41
N MET A 82 -59.31 -80.53 21.74
CA MET A 82 -59.70 -79.64 20.65
C MET A 82 -59.87 -78.19 21.10
N ALA A 83 -60.37 -77.94 22.32
CA ALA A 83 -60.49 -76.59 22.87
C ALA A 83 -59.11 -75.96 23.16
N GLN A 84 -58.17 -76.73 23.72
CA GLN A 84 -56.78 -76.28 23.91
C GLN A 84 -56.08 -75.99 22.58
N MET A 85 -56.28 -76.83 21.56
CA MET A 85 -55.72 -76.59 20.22
C MET A 85 -56.31 -75.34 19.56
N ARG A 86 -57.62 -75.07 19.74
CA ARG A 86 -58.23 -73.82 19.28
C ARG A 86 -57.65 -72.60 19.98
N ILE A 87 -57.39 -72.68 21.28
CA ILE A 87 -56.77 -71.59 22.04
C ILE A 87 -55.35 -71.34 21.55
N LYS A 88 -54.52 -72.39 21.36
CA LYS A 88 -53.17 -72.24 20.80
C LYS A 88 -53.16 -71.63 19.41
N HIS A 89 -54.01 -72.12 18.50
CA HIS A 89 -54.11 -71.52 17.16
C HIS A 89 -54.61 -70.08 17.22
N GLN A 90 -55.49 -69.74 18.17
CA GLN A 90 -55.94 -68.36 18.38
C GLN A 90 -54.79 -67.49 18.91
N GLU A 91 -53.98 -67.98 19.83
CA GLU A 91 -52.78 -67.29 20.35
C GLU A 91 -51.74 -67.05 19.24
N GLU A 92 -51.44 -68.06 18.43
CA GLU A 92 -50.54 -67.96 17.27
C GLU A 92 -51.06 -66.95 16.24
N LEU A 93 -52.36 -66.95 15.96
CA LEU A 93 -52.99 -65.98 15.07
C LEU A 93 -52.89 -64.56 15.63
N THR A 94 -53.02 -64.40 16.95
CA THR A 94 -52.88 -63.11 17.62
C THR A 94 -51.42 -62.61 17.57
N GLU A 95 -50.46 -63.51 17.75
CA GLU A 95 -49.03 -63.20 17.65
C GLU A 95 -48.62 -62.84 16.21
N LEU A 96 -49.17 -63.53 15.22
CA LEU A 96 -49.00 -63.20 13.80
C LEU A 96 -49.58 -61.82 13.47
N HIS A 97 -50.77 -61.48 13.98
CA HIS A 97 -51.34 -60.15 13.81
C HIS A 97 -50.48 -59.06 14.45
N LYS A 98 -49.90 -59.33 15.63
CA LYS A 98 -48.96 -58.42 16.30
C LYS A 98 -47.70 -58.20 15.46
N LYS A 99 -47.05 -59.28 15.01
CA LYS A 99 -45.86 -59.21 14.13
C LYS A 99 -46.16 -58.49 12.81
N ARG A 100 -47.35 -58.71 12.23
CA ARG A 100 -47.80 -57.99 11.03
C ARG A 100 -47.95 -56.49 11.28
N GLY A 101 -48.47 -56.10 12.44
CA GLY A 101 -48.57 -54.70 12.86
C GLY A 101 -47.19 -54.04 13.03
N GLU A 102 -46.25 -54.73 13.67
CA GLU A 102 -44.87 -54.28 13.87
C GLU A 102 -44.12 -54.11 12.53
N LEU A 103 -44.27 -55.07 11.61
CA LEU A 103 -43.72 -54.97 10.25
C LEU A 103 -44.35 -53.82 9.46
N ALA A 104 -45.67 -53.63 9.54
CA ALA A 104 -46.34 -52.51 8.89
C ALA A 104 -45.86 -51.15 9.42
N SER A 105 -45.66 -51.03 10.74
CA SER A 105 -45.10 -49.83 11.36
C SER A 105 -43.66 -49.58 10.89
N SER A 106 -42.85 -50.63 10.79
CA SER A 106 -41.47 -50.53 10.30
C SER A 106 -41.40 -50.08 8.84
N VAL A 107 -42.30 -50.59 7.98
CA VAL A 107 -42.39 -50.18 6.58
C VAL A 107 -42.75 -48.69 6.45
N ILE A 108 -43.67 -48.19 7.27
CA ILE A 108 -44.03 -46.75 7.28
C ILE A 108 -42.82 -45.91 7.69
N GLU A 109 -42.09 -46.33 8.73
CA GLU A 109 -40.90 -45.62 9.19
C GLU A 109 -39.79 -45.60 8.13
N LEU A 110 -39.49 -46.74 7.50
CA LEU A 110 -38.52 -46.78 6.39
C LEU A 110 -38.96 -45.90 5.22
N ASN A 111 -40.25 -45.90 4.88
CA ASN A 111 -40.77 -45.05 3.80
C ASN A 111 -40.62 -43.55 4.12
N ASN A 112 -40.82 -43.14 5.38
CA ASN A 112 -40.56 -41.76 5.82
C ASN A 112 -39.08 -41.41 5.71
N GLN A 113 -38.18 -42.33 6.08
CA GLN A 113 -36.73 -42.12 5.94
C GLN A 113 -36.29 -41.99 4.48
N ILE A 114 -36.88 -42.78 3.58
CA ILE A 114 -36.63 -42.66 2.13
C ILE A 114 -37.07 -41.28 1.63
N GLN A 115 -38.26 -40.81 2.00
CA GLN A 115 -38.74 -39.48 1.59
C GLN A 115 -37.86 -38.34 2.11
N LEU A 116 -37.32 -38.45 3.32
CA LEU A 116 -36.37 -37.48 3.87
C LEU A 116 -35.05 -37.49 3.07
N LYS A 117 -34.56 -38.67 2.71
CA LYS A 117 -33.35 -38.82 1.90
C LYS A 117 -33.54 -38.31 0.47
N ASP A 118 -34.70 -38.52 -0.13
CA ASP A 118 -35.03 -37.97 -1.45
C ASP A 118 -35.05 -36.44 -1.44
N LYS A 119 -35.57 -35.80 -0.39
CA LYS A 119 -35.51 -34.34 -0.22
C LYS A 119 -34.07 -33.84 -0.05
N GLU A 120 -33.25 -34.57 0.68
CA GLU A 120 -31.82 -34.26 0.85
C GLU A 120 -31.07 -34.35 -0.49
N ILE A 121 -31.34 -35.40 -1.28
CA ILE A 121 -30.78 -35.57 -2.63
C ILE A 121 -31.19 -34.41 -3.53
N GLN A 122 -32.47 -34.05 -3.59
CA GLN A 122 -32.96 -32.92 -4.40
C GLN A 122 -32.31 -31.60 -4.00
N SER A 123 -32.12 -31.35 -2.69
CA SER A 123 -31.41 -30.15 -2.21
C SER A 123 -29.95 -30.15 -2.64
N ASN A 124 -29.28 -31.31 -2.60
CA ASN A 124 -27.89 -31.44 -3.04
C ASN A 124 -27.75 -31.31 -4.56
N GLU A 125 -28.68 -31.83 -5.35
CA GLU A 125 -28.72 -31.65 -6.80
C GLU A 125 -28.86 -30.18 -7.20
N ALA A 126 -29.73 -29.43 -6.51
CA ALA A 126 -29.86 -27.99 -6.73
C ALA A 126 -28.55 -27.24 -6.42
N LYS A 127 -27.88 -27.57 -5.31
CA LYS A 127 -26.58 -26.97 -4.95
C LYS A 127 -25.48 -27.33 -5.96
N MET A 128 -25.46 -28.57 -6.46
CA MET A 128 -24.52 -28.97 -7.49
C MET A 128 -24.70 -28.15 -8.78
N LEU A 129 -25.94 -27.91 -9.21
CA LEU A 129 -26.25 -27.07 -10.37
C LEU A 129 -25.78 -25.62 -10.17
N GLU A 130 -25.99 -25.06 -8.98
CA GLU A 130 -25.53 -23.71 -8.63
C GLU A 130 -23.99 -23.61 -8.69
N TYR A 131 -23.28 -24.58 -8.11
CA TYR A 131 -21.82 -24.63 -8.21
C TYR A 131 -21.34 -24.85 -9.65
N GLN A 132 -22.05 -25.65 -10.44
CA GLN A 132 -21.72 -25.87 -11.86
C GLN A 132 -21.83 -24.56 -12.65
N GLN A 133 -22.87 -23.76 -12.39
CA GLN A 133 -23.05 -22.46 -13.00
C GLN A 133 -21.94 -21.48 -12.59
N GLN A 134 -21.63 -21.42 -11.29
CA GLN A 134 -20.56 -20.55 -10.77
C GLN A 134 -19.19 -20.90 -11.37
N ILE A 135 -18.89 -22.19 -11.54
CA ILE A 135 -17.66 -22.64 -12.22
C ILE A 135 -17.64 -22.15 -13.68
N SER A 136 -18.76 -22.27 -14.41
CA SER A 136 -18.84 -21.80 -15.80
C SER A 136 -18.66 -20.29 -15.93
N GLU A 137 -19.17 -19.51 -14.98
CA GLU A 137 -18.99 -18.05 -14.91
C GLU A 137 -17.53 -17.69 -14.66
N LEU A 138 -16.90 -18.31 -13.65
CA LEU A 138 -15.49 -18.12 -13.33
C LEU A 138 -14.55 -18.55 -14.48
N GLU A 139 -14.88 -19.62 -15.20
CA GLU A 139 -14.14 -20.03 -16.40
C GLU A 139 -14.25 -18.99 -17.53
N GLY A 140 -15.40 -18.32 -17.65
CA GLY A 140 -15.62 -17.18 -18.54
C GLY A 140 -14.69 -16.02 -18.18
N GLU A 141 -14.74 -15.56 -16.93
CA GLU A 141 -13.89 -14.48 -16.42
C GLU A 141 -12.40 -14.77 -16.59
N CYS A 142 -11.98 -16.01 -16.27
CA CYS A 142 -10.60 -16.43 -16.46
C CYS A 142 -10.16 -16.37 -17.93
N ARG A 143 -11.05 -16.64 -18.89
CA ARG A 143 -10.74 -16.50 -20.33
C ARG A 143 -10.61 -15.04 -20.73
N GLU A 144 -11.49 -14.18 -20.24
CA GLU A 144 -11.45 -12.75 -20.53
C GLU A 144 -10.18 -12.10 -19.97
N LEU A 145 -9.84 -12.38 -18.71
CA LEU A 145 -8.60 -11.91 -18.08
C LEU A 145 -7.36 -12.39 -18.83
N ARG A 146 -7.34 -13.64 -19.33
CA ARG A 146 -6.26 -14.15 -20.16
C ARG A 146 -6.12 -13.38 -21.48
N SER A 147 -7.23 -13.00 -22.11
CA SER A 147 -7.21 -12.18 -23.33
C SER A 147 -6.65 -10.78 -23.05
N GLN A 148 -7.13 -10.13 -21.98
CA GLN A 148 -6.66 -8.80 -21.58
C GLN A 148 -5.16 -8.83 -21.26
N LEU A 149 -4.68 -9.86 -20.56
CA LEU A 149 -3.26 -10.03 -20.26
C LEU A 149 -2.44 -10.14 -21.55
N GLN A 150 -2.91 -10.91 -22.54
CA GLN A 150 -2.24 -11.02 -23.83
C GLN A 150 -2.17 -9.68 -24.59
N ASP A 151 -3.23 -8.87 -24.53
CA ASP A 151 -3.25 -7.55 -25.16
C ASP A 151 -2.30 -6.57 -24.47
N LEU A 152 -2.24 -6.60 -23.13
CA LEU A 152 -1.28 -5.83 -22.34
C LEU A 152 0.18 -6.26 -22.59
N GLU A 153 0.44 -7.54 -22.79
CA GLU A 153 1.76 -8.05 -23.16
C GLU A 153 2.21 -7.53 -24.53
N ARG A 154 1.30 -7.52 -25.52
CA ARG A 154 1.57 -6.95 -26.84
C ARG A 154 1.88 -5.45 -26.75
N ALA A 155 1.06 -4.70 -26.01
CA ALA A 155 1.28 -3.26 -25.82
C ALA A 155 2.61 -2.95 -25.12
N ASN A 156 2.98 -3.74 -24.10
CA ASN A 156 4.28 -3.61 -23.44
C ASN A 156 5.44 -3.92 -24.38
N GLN A 157 5.30 -4.90 -25.27
CA GLN A 157 6.34 -5.20 -26.25
C GLN A 157 6.53 -4.03 -27.22
N THR A 158 5.43 -3.43 -27.72
CA THR A 158 5.51 -2.23 -28.57
C THR A 158 6.22 -1.07 -27.87
N LEU A 159 5.90 -0.80 -26.60
CA LEU A 159 6.55 0.26 -25.83
C LEU A 159 8.06 0.00 -25.62
N LYS A 160 8.47 -1.27 -25.45
CA LYS A 160 9.89 -1.63 -25.38
C LYS A 160 10.60 -1.35 -26.71
N ASP A 161 9.98 -1.74 -27.82
CA ASP A 161 10.55 -1.52 -29.15
C ASP A 161 10.68 -0.01 -29.45
N GLU A 162 9.71 0.81 -29.03
CA GLU A 162 9.77 2.28 -29.11
C GLU A 162 10.88 2.86 -28.22
N TYR A 163 11.03 2.36 -26.99
CA TYR A 163 12.11 2.78 -26.09
C TYR A 163 13.49 2.47 -26.68
N ASP A 164 13.69 1.27 -27.20
CA ASP A 164 14.95 0.86 -27.82
C ASP A 164 15.27 1.72 -29.05
N ALA A 165 14.27 2.03 -29.88
CA ALA A 165 14.41 2.95 -31.00
C ALA A 165 14.84 4.35 -30.53
N LEU A 166 14.19 4.89 -29.49
CA LEU A 166 14.57 6.19 -28.90
C LEU A 166 16.00 6.16 -28.36
N GLN A 167 16.40 5.10 -27.66
CA GLN A 167 17.74 4.94 -27.10
C GLN A 167 18.83 4.95 -28.18
N ILE A 168 18.57 4.30 -29.31
CA ILE A 168 19.46 4.33 -30.48
C ILE A 168 19.58 5.76 -31.03
N THR A 169 18.47 6.48 -31.18
CA THR A 169 18.49 7.86 -31.68
C THR A 169 19.20 8.82 -30.73
N PHE A 170 19.01 8.65 -29.42
CA PHE A 170 19.68 9.43 -28.38
C PHE A 170 21.19 9.22 -28.42
N SER A 171 21.64 7.96 -28.47
CA SER A 171 23.07 7.61 -28.58
C SER A 171 23.70 8.22 -29.84
N ALA A 172 22.97 8.22 -30.97
CA ALA A 172 23.44 8.85 -32.20
C ALA A 172 23.54 10.38 -32.10
N LEU A 173 22.67 11.04 -31.32
CA LEU A 173 22.72 12.47 -31.05
C LEU A 173 23.87 12.84 -30.10
N GLU A 174 24.08 12.06 -29.05
CA GLU A 174 25.22 12.24 -28.13
C GLU A 174 26.55 12.13 -28.87
N GLU A 175 26.68 11.16 -29.77
CA GLU A 175 27.88 11.00 -30.60
C GLU A 175 28.11 12.22 -31.52
N LYS A 176 27.05 12.77 -32.12
CA LYS A 176 27.13 14.00 -32.92
C LYS A 176 27.54 15.21 -32.06
N LEU A 177 27.01 15.32 -30.85
CA LEU A 177 27.37 16.38 -29.92
C LEU A 177 28.86 16.28 -29.54
N ARG A 178 29.33 15.07 -29.21
CA ARG A 178 30.73 14.80 -28.88
C ARG A 178 31.67 15.22 -30.00
N ARG A 179 31.39 14.81 -31.25
CA ARG A 179 32.18 15.23 -32.42
C ARG A 179 32.20 16.74 -32.60
N THR A 180 31.06 17.40 -32.44
CA THR A 180 30.97 18.87 -32.57
C THR A 180 31.79 19.58 -31.49
N LEU A 181 31.84 19.03 -30.27
CA LEU A 181 32.67 19.55 -29.19
C LEU A 181 34.16 19.36 -29.46
N GLU A 182 34.56 18.18 -29.95
CA GLU A 182 35.94 17.88 -30.36
C GLU A 182 36.40 18.85 -31.48
N ASP A 183 35.59 19.03 -32.52
CA ASP A 183 35.85 19.97 -33.61
C ASP A 183 36.03 21.42 -33.10
N ASN A 184 35.16 21.85 -32.17
CA ASN A 184 35.25 23.18 -31.57
C ASN A 184 36.54 23.34 -30.75
N GLN A 185 36.89 22.33 -29.96
CA GLN A 185 38.14 22.34 -29.18
C GLN A 185 39.38 22.40 -30.08
N GLU A 186 39.38 21.67 -31.20
CA GLU A 186 40.45 21.77 -32.19
C GLU A 186 40.54 23.16 -32.80
N LEU A 187 39.41 23.77 -33.20
CA LEU A 187 39.37 25.11 -33.76
C LEU A 187 39.91 26.15 -32.77
N VAL A 188 39.50 26.09 -31.51
CA VAL A 188 40.01 26.96 -30.45
C VAL A 188 41.51 26.76 -30.26
N SER A 189 41.99 25.52 -30.27
CA SER A 189 43.42 25.21 -30.12
C SER A 189 44.25 25.77 -31.28
N ARG A 190 43.77 25.62 -32.52
CA ARG A 190 44.41 26.21 -33.72
C ARG A 190 44.44 27.74 -33.64
N TRP A 191 43.32 28.35 -33.26
CA TRP A 191 43.23 29.81 -33.10
C TRP A 191 44.19 30.34 -32.03
N MET A 192 44.29 29.66 -30.89
CA MET A 192 45.24 30.00 -29.83
C MET A 192 46.70 29.88 -30.29
N ALA A 193 47.03 28.85 -31.07
CA ALA A 193 48.36 28.67 -31.63
C ALA A 193 48.74 29.79 -32.62
N GLU A 194 47.82 30.17 -33.52
CA GLU A 194 48.01 31.31 -34.41
C GLU A 194 48.22 32.61 -33.63
N LYS A 195 47.41 32.86 -32.60
CA LYS A 195 47.55 34.06 -31.76
C LYS A 195 48.88 34.09 -31.00
N ALA A 196 49.34 32.95 -30.50
CA ALA A 196 50.66 32.84 -29.86
C ALA A 196 51.80 33.10 -30.85
N GLN A 197 51.70 32.58 -32.07
CA GLN A 197 52.68 32.83 -33.13
C GLN A 197 52.75 34.32 -33.50
N GLU A 198 51.59 34.97 -33.61
CA GLU A 198 51.48 36.40 -33.90
C GLU A 198 52.07 37.25 -32.75
N ALA A 199 51.80 36.89 -31.50
CA ALA A 199 52.38 37.54 -30.33
C ALA A 199 53.91 37.38 -30.28
N ASN A 200 54.43 36.19 -30.57
CA ASN A 200 55.87 35.93 -30.63
C ASN A 200 56.55 36.76 -31.73
N ARG A 201 55.90 36.94 -32.88
CA ARG A 201 56.40 37.79 -33.96
C ARG A 201 56.51 39.25 -33.52
N LEU A 202 55.46 39.78 -32.87
CA LEU A 202 55.44 41.14 -32.35
C LEU A 202 56.49 41.35 -31.24
N ASN A 203 56.68 40.37 -30.35
CA ASN A 203 57.71 40.43 -29.32
C ASN A 203 59.12 40.45 -29.93
N ALA A 204 59.37 39.65 -30.97
CA ALA A 204 60.66 39.65 -31.67
C ALA A 204 60.94 40.99 -32.38
N GLU A 205 59.92 41.64 -32.94
CA GLU A 205 60.03 42.99 -33.49
C GLU A 205 60.33 44.03 -32.40
N ASN A 206 59.61 43.98 -31.28
CA ASN A 206 59.85 44.85 -30.13
C ASN A 206 61.26 44.67 -29.53
N GLU A 207 61.77 43.45 -29.43
CA GLU A 207 63.14 43.20 -28.98
C GLU A 207 64.18 43.80 -29.93
N LYS A 208 63.97 43.69 -31.25
CA LYS A 208 64.85 44.32 -32.25
C LYS A 208 64.86 45.84 -32.10
N ASP A 209 63.68 46.44 -31.91
CA ASP A 209 63.57 47.88 -31.69
C ASP A 209 64.18 48.31 -30.36
N CYS A 210 64.03 47.51 -29.30
CA CYS A 210 64.68 47.76 -28.01
C CYS A 210 66.21 47.72 -28.15
N ARG A 211 66.77 46.70 -28.82
CA ARG A 211 68.20 46.61 -29.11
C ARG A 211 68.70 47.80 -29.93
N ARG A 212 67.94 48.24 -30.94
CA ARG A 212 68.26 49.45 -31.72
C ARG A 212 68.33 50.70 -30.85
N ARG A 213 67.36 50.89 -29.95
CA ARG A 213 67.34 52.02 -29.01
C ARG A 213 68.52 51.95 -28.04
N GLN A 214 68.80 50.78 -27.48
CA GLN A 214 69.91 50.57 -26.54
C GLN A 214 71.27 50.81 -27.20
N ALA A 215 71.47 50.35 -28.44
CA ALA A 215 72.69 50.62 -29.21
C ALA A 215 72.85 52.12 -29.52
N LYS A 216 71.74 52.82 -29.82
CA LYS A 216 71.77 54.28 -30.02
C LYS A 216 72.17 55.01 -28.75
N LEU A 217 71.58 54.66 -27.61
CA LEU A 217 71.94 55.18 -26.29
C LEU A 217 73.40 54.90 -25.92
N GLN A 218 73.90 53.68 -26.17
CA GLN A 218 75.31 53.35 -25.94
C GLN A 218 76.25 54.17 -26.81
N LYS A 219 75.88 54.42 -28.07
CA LYS A 219 76.64 55.30 -28.96
C LYS A 219 76.64 56.74 -28.44
N GLU A 220 75.48 57.27 -28.04
CA GLU A 220 75.36 58.63 -27.47
C GLU A 220 76.18 58.77 -26.18
N LEU A 221 76.19 57.75 -25.30
CA LEU A 221 77.04 57.72 -24.10
C LEU A 221 78.54 57.64 -24.43
N ALA A 222 78.93 56.86 -25.43
CA ALA A 222 80.32 56.75 -25.85
C ALA A 222 80.83 58.03 -26.55
N ASP A 223 79.95 58.72 -27.28
CA ASP A 223 80.25 60.03 -27.86
C ASP A 223 80.34 61.09 -26.75
N ALA A 224 79.47 61.07 -25.73
CA ALA A 224 79.54 61.94 -24.56
C ALA A 224 80.81 61.71 -23.71
N ALA A 225 81.30 60.46 -23.62
CA ALA A 225 82.54 60.14 -22.89
C ALA A 225 83.83 60.60 -23.61
N LYS A 226 83.74 61.05 -24.88
CA LYS A 226 84.87 61.61 -25.63
C LYS A 226 85.00 63.13 -25.53
N GLU A 227 84.02 63.81 -24.94
CA GLU A 227 84.14 65.24 -24.65
C GLU A 227 84.98 65.45 -23.38
N PRO A 228 86.14 66.14 -23.46
CA PRO A 228 86.89 66.46 -22.26
C PRO A 228 86.14 67.52 -21.46
N LEU A 229 85.80 67.18 -20.20
CA LEU A 229 85.26 68.12 -19.24
C LEU A 229 86.35 69.14 -18.82
N PRO A 230 86.05 70.45 -18.76
CA PRO A 230 86.94 71.42 -18.13
C PRO A 230 86.98 71.15 -16.62
N ILE A 231 88.18 70.91 -16.08
CA ILE A 231 88.41 70.84 -14.64
C ILE A 231 88.93 72.23 -14.24
N ASP A 232 88.08 73.03 -13.59
CA ASP A 232 88.53 74.18 -12.79
C ASP A 232 89.05 73.66 -11.44
N PRO A 233 90.28 74.01 -11.02
CA PRO A 233 90.82 73.59 -9.74
C PRO A 233 90.49 74.66 -8.68
N ASP A 234 89.31 74.57 -8.08
CA ASP A 234 88.99 75.14 -6.77
C ASP A 234 87.59 74.63 -6.39
N ASP A 235 87.54 73.50 -5.69
CA ASP A 235 86.50 73.24 -4.69
C ASP A 235 86.94 72.06 -3.82
N ASP A 236 87.07 72.35 -2.53
CA ASP A 236 87.67 71.51 -1.51
C ASP A 236 86.95 70.16 -1.32
N ILE A 237 87.76 69.11 -1.24
CA ILE A 237 87.31 67.76 -0.88
C ILE A 237 87.10 67.72 0.63
N GLU A 238 85.86 67.88 1.10
CA GLU A 238 85.48 67.43 2.44
C GLU A 238 85.12 65.94 2.41
N VAL A 239 86.03 65.14 2.96
CA VAL A 239 85.79 63.76 3.38
C VAL A 239 85.09 63.81 4.74
N LEU A 240 83.89 63.22 4.85
CA LEU A 240 83.33 62.84 6.15
C LEU A 240 82.89 61.37 6.14
N SER A 241 83.39 60.68 7.16
CA SER A 241 83.20 59.28 7.51
C SER A 241 82.05 59.08 8.51
N GLU A 242 81.69 57.80 8.70
CA GLU A 242 80.98 57.19 9.83
C GLU A 242 79.44 57.01 9.78
N ASP A 243 79.09 55.73 9.61
CA ASP A 243 78.36 54.86 10.54
C ASP A 243 76.98 55.22 11.15
N ALA A 244 76.13 54.19 11.05
CA ALA A 244 75.18 53.67 12.04
C ALA A 244 74.00 54.52 12.55
N GLY A 245 72.80 54.09 12.13
CA GLY A 245 71.68 53.82 13.04
C GLY A 245 70.64 54.93 13.22
N GLY A 246 69.35 54.60 13.03
CA GLY A 246 68.25 55.40 13.58
C GLY A 246 66.92 55.28 12.85
N LYS A 247 65.92 54.76 13.55
CA LYS A 247 64.52 54.57 13.11
C LYS A 247 63.72 55.89 13.04
N GLY A 248 62.98 56.10 11.91
CA GLY A 248 61.68 56.79 11.71
C GLY A 248 61.39 58.17 12.37
N PRO A 249 60.20 58.80 12.21
CA PRO A 249 59.06 58.59 11.30
C PRO A 249 58.53 59.90 10.63
N GLY A 250 57.46 59.81 9.82
CA GLY A 250 56.35 60.79 9.86
C GLY A 250 56.24 61.93 8.82
N GLU A 251 55.33 61.72 7.85
CA GLU A 251 54.30 62.63 7.30
C GLU A 251 54.60 64.02 6.64
N ALA A 252 54.17 64.08 5.37
CA ALA A 252 53.26 65.05 4.72
C ALA A 252 53.61 66.55 4.57
N SER A 253 53.83 66.94 3.30
CA SER A 253 53.25 68.07 2.48
C SER A 253 52.44 69.17 3.21
N PRO A 254 52.39 70.47 2.75
CA PRO A 254 51.80 70.83 1.44
C PRO A 254 52.13 72.24 0.82
N ASN A 255 51.38 72.57 -0.26
CA ASN A 255 50.95 73.91 -0.77
C ASN A 255 51.84 74.61 -1.83
N ARG A 256 51.38 75.27 -2.92
CA ARG A 256 50.09 75.54 -3.63
C ARG A 256 50.45 76.45 -4.89
N PRO A 257 49.57 77.14 -5.66
CA PRO A 257 48.95 76.64 -6.92
C PRO A 257 48.75 77.66 -8.12
N LEU A 258 47.93 77.27 -9.13
CA LEU A 258 47.07 78.04 -10.08
C LEU A 258 47.75 78.85 -11.24
N SER A 259 47.24 79.03 -12.47
CA SER A 259 46.09 78.55 -13.27
C SER A 259 46.12 79.21 -14.67
N ARG A 260 45.78 78.51 -15.77
CA ARG A 260 44.78 78.91 -16.81
C ARG A 260 44.77 77.99 -18.05
N THR A 261 43.58 77.86 -18.62
CA THR A 261 42.97 76.88 -19.55
C THR A 261 42.76 77.52 -20.96
N PRO A 262 41.90 77.05 -21.93
CA PRO A 262 41.21 75.75 -22.18
C PRO A 262 41.16 75.25 -23.66
N SER A 263 40.89 73.95 -23.91
CA SER A 263 39.73 73.43 -24.68
C SER A 263 39.70 71.89 -24.89
N LYS A 264 38.74 71.29 -24.15
CA LYS A 264 37.95 70.03 -24.20
C LYS A 264 38.24 68.88 -25.20
N ARG A 265 38.61 67.71 -24.62
CA ARG A 265 38.04 66.35 -24.85
C ARG A 265 38.41 65.46 -23.65
N ILE A 266 37.44 64.80 -23.00
CA ILE A 266 37.66 63.91 -21.84
C ILE A 266 37.22 62.48 -22.19
N SER A 267 38.06 61.56 -21.75
CA SER A 267 38.04 60.10 -21.79
C SER A 267 37.48 59.49 -20.49
N GLN A 268 36.98 58.26 -20.56
CA GLN A 268 36.88 57.34 -19.43
C GLN A 268 37.22 55.89 -19.86
N PRO A 269 37.71 55.03 -18.93
CA PRO A 269 38.39 53.76 -19.23
C PRO A 269 37.44 52.55 -19.15
N PRO A 270 37.80 51.37 -19.71
CA PRO A 270 36.99 50.16 -19.55
C PRO A 270 37.47 49.28 -18.38
N PRO A 271 36.55 48.73 -17.56
CA PRO A 271 36.86 47.77 -16.50
C PRO A 271 36.58 46.31 -16.93
N GLY A 272 37.13 45.37 -16.16
CA GLY A 272 36.95 43.93 -16.34
C GLY A 272 35.82 43.31 -15.52
N GLY A 273 35.58 42.02 -15.82
CA GLY A 273 35.11 40.97 -14.91
C GLY A 273 33.70 41.08 -14.32
N ILE A 274 32.93 39.99 -14.44
CA ILE A 274 32.25 39.25 -13.34
C ILE A 274 31.26 38.25 -13.99
N MET A 275 31.33 37.01 -13.54
CA MET A 275 30.31 35.98 -13.69
C MET A 275 28.98 36.46 -13.09
N ASP A 276 27.91 36.45 -13.86
CA ASP A 276 26.55 36.10 -13.41
C ASP A 276 25.59 36.03 -14.61
N SER A 277 24.60 35.15 -14.50
CA SER A 277 23.43 34.95 -15.37
C SER A 277 23.61 34.13 -16.67
N ILE A 278 23.55 32.80 -16.51
CA ILE A 278 22.87 31.93 -17.49
C ILE A 278 21.53 31.52 -16.88
N THR A 279 20.46 32.13 -17.37
CA THR A 279 19.12 31.56 -17.34
C THR A 279 18.39 32.06 -18.58
N ASN A 280 17.73 31.12 -19.28
CA ASN A 280 16.83 31.31 -20.43
C ASN A 280 17.45 31.27 -21.83
N ILE A 281 17.73 30.05 -22.29
CA ILE A 281 17.60 29.65 -23.70
C ILE A 281 16.78 28.37 -23.73
N PHE A 282 15.47 28.47 -23.94
CA PHE A 282 14.69 27.61 -24.84
C PHE A 282 13.37 28.33 -25.13
N GLY A 283 13.19 28.70 -26.38
CA GLY A 283 12.03 29.44 -26.86
C GLY A 283 10.77 28.58 -26.92
N ARG A 284 9.63 29.25 -26.77
CA ARG A 284 8.43 28.94 -27.56
C ARG A 284 8.12 30.12 -28.45
N THR A 285 8.00 29.79 -29.72
CA THR A 285 7.62 30.58 -30.88
C THR A 285 6.15 30.97 -30.78
N GLU A 286 5.81 32.26 -30.95
CA GLU A 286 4.47 32.71 -31.32
C GLU A 286 4.54 33.56 -32.59
N CYS A 287 3.65 33.25 -33.53
CA CYS A 287 3.44 34.00 -34.77
C CYS A 287 2.56 35.23 -34.53
N THR A 288 3.05 36.39 -34.98
CA THR A 288 2.34 37.63 -35.35
C THR A 288 1.20 37.36 -36.37
N GLN A 289 0.06 38.06 -36.51
CA GLN A 289 -0.45 39.42 -36.18
C GLN A 289 -1.93 39.53 -36.73
N PRO A 290 -2.65 40.69 -36.84
CA PRO A 290 -2.83 41.91 -36.02
C PRO A 290 -4.31 42.43 -35.95
N GLY A 291 -4.63 43.43 -35.10
CA GLY A 291 -5.80 44.30 -35.36
C GLY A 291 -6.39 45.20 -34.24
N TYR A 292 -5.72 46.32 -33.91
CA TYR A 292 -6.29 47.63 -33.48
C TYR A 292 -7.07 47.76 -32.12
N PRO A 293 -7.14 48.99 -31.52
CA PRO A 293 -6.77 49.27 -30.12
C PRO A 293 -7.93 50.03 -29.39
N PRO A 294 -7.73 51.03 -28.50
CA PRO A 294 -6.84 51.23 -27.33
C PRO A 294 -7.68 51.32 -26.02
N SER A 295 -7.14 51.37 -24.80
CA SER A 295 -6.74 52.64 -24.17
C SER A 295 -6.45 52.48 -22.66
N TYR A 296 -5.38 53.17 -22.24
CA TYR A 296 -5.16 53.95 -21.00
C TYR A 296 -6.07 53.62 -19.79
N SER A 297 -5.56 53.35 -18.58
CA SER A 297 -4.85 54.34 -17.76
C SER A 297 -4.35 53.72 -16.45
N ARG A 298 -3.19 54.21 -16.00
CA ARG A 298 -2.61 54.01 -14.66
C ARG A 298 -3.04 55.17 -13.76
N ARG A 299 -3.60 54.91 -12.57
CA ARG A 299 -3.20 55.49 -11.23
C ARG A 299 -4.32 55.45 -10.17
N ARG A 300 -3.95 54.85 -9.02
CA ARG A 300 -4.18 55.18 -7.59
C ARG A 300 -5.57 55.63 -7.07
N SER A 301 -6.02 54.87 -6.03
CA SER A 301 -6.52 55.28 -4.69
C SER A 301 -7.72 56.24 -4.67
N VAL A 302 -8.89 55.88 -4.11
CA VAL A 302 -9.25 55.83 -2.67
C VAL A 302 -10.65 55.17 -2.54
N ASN A 303 -10.88 54.45 -1.42
CA ASN A 303 -12.12 53.92 -0.82
C ASN A 303 -13.49 54.08 -1.52
N SER A 304 -14.21 52.96 -1.69
CA SER A 304 -15.46 52.65 -0.96
C SER A 304 -16.13 51.36 -1.48
N PHE A 305 -16.39 50.43 -0.55
CA PHE A 305 -17.43 49.39 -0.47
C PHE A 305 -17.87 48.58 -1.72
N GLY A 306 -17.82 47.25 -1.62
CA GLY A 306 -18.64 46.35 -2.44
C GLY A 306 -18.12 44.91 -2.66
N THR A 307 -18.18 44.08 -1.61
CA THR A 307 -18.50 42.63 -1.61
C THR A 307 -18.00 41.71 -2.74
N SER A 308 -17.04 40.83 -2.40
CA SER A 308 -17.11 39.38 -2.69
C SER A 308 -16.11 38.64 -1.78
N PRO A 309 -16.43 37.48 -1.18
CA PRO A 309 -15.63 36.89 -0.11
C PRO A 309 -14.42 36.12 -0.65
N GLU A 310 -13.23 36.45 -0.16
CA GLU A 310 -12.03 35.63 -0.24
C GLU A 310 -12.14 34.43 0.71
N ASN A 311 -11.95 33.22 0.18
CA ASN A 311 -11.63 32.04 0.96
C ASN A 311 -10.19 32.16 1.48
N THR A 312 -10.05 32.74 2.66
CA THR A 312 -8.90 32.55 3.53
C THR A 312 -9.41 32.14 4.90
N GLU A 313 -9.65 30.85 5.10
CA GLU A 313 -9.74 30.31 6.45
C GLU A 313 -8.36 29.84 6.89
N THR A 314 -7.76 30.67 7.75
CA THR A 314 -6.84 30.19 8.77
C THR A 314 -7.69 29.43 9.79
N ALA A 315 -7.42 28.15 9.99
CA ALA A 315 -8.18 27.33 10.92
C ALA A 315 -7.83 27.69 12.37
N SER A 316 -8.60 28.62 12.94
CA SER A 316 -8.74 28.81 14.38
C SER A 316 -10.03 28.13 14.87
N GLY A 317 -9.91 27.05 15.63
CA GLY A 317 -10.85 26.66 16.69
C GLY A 317 -12.34 26.45 16.35
N GLY A 318 -12.67 25.94 15.17
CA GLY A 318 -14.03 25.45 14.87
C GLY A 318 -14.16 23.98 15.28
N SER A 319 -15.09 23.66 16.18
CA SER A 319 -15.44 22.26 16.50
C SER A 319 -15.87 21.55 15.21
N VAL A 320 -15.08 20.58 14.75
CA VAL A 320 -15.45 19.71 13.63
C VAL A 320 -16.64 18.87 14.11
N ASP A 321 -17.79 19.00 13.45
CA ASP A 321 -18.97 18.19 13.74
C ASP A 321 -18.71 16.76 13.24
N VAL A 322 -18.20 15.90 14.12
CA VAL A 322 -17.88 14.51 13.81
C VAL A 322 -19.15 13.68 13.82
N ARG A 323 -19.34 12.92 12.73
CA ARG A 323 -20.51 12.04 12.58
C ARG A 323 -20.09 10.59 12.72
N VAL A 324 -20.79 9.86 13.59
CA VAL A 324 -20.53 8.44 13.78
C VAL A 324 -21.09 7.68 12.58
N PRO A 325 -20.27 6.95 11.80
CA PRO A 325 -20.74 6.23 10.63
C PRO A 325 -21.77 5.15 10.98
N SER A 326 -22.77 4.97 10.12
CA SER A 326 -23.85 3.99 10.31
C SER A 326 -24.03 3.04 9.13
N THR A 327 -23.65 3.44 7.91
CA THR A 327 -23.85 2.66 6.69
C THR A 327 -22.59 2.66 5.81
N ALA A 328 -22.42 1.59 5.03
CA ALA A 328 -21.42 1.54 3.96
C ALA A 328 -21.98 2.28 2.73
N LEU A 329 -21.37 3.40 2.36
CA LEU A 329 -21.76 4.19 1.18
C LEU A 329 -21.15 3.62 -0.11
N HIS A 330 -19.90 3.20 -0.04
CA HIS A 330 -19.17 2.71 -1.20
C HIS A 330 -18.24 1.57 -0.82
N ILE A 331 -18.39 0.43 -1.50
CA ILE A 331 -17.53 -0.74 -1.38
C ILE A 331 -16.87 -0.94 -2.73
N PHE A 332 -15.54 -0.97 -2.76
CA PHE A 332 -14.78 -1.07 -4.00
C PHE A 332 -13.48 -1.85 -3.80
N ASP A 333 -13.01 -2.50 -4.87
CA ASP A 333 -11.72 -3.16 -4.88
C ASP A 333 -10.61 -2.12 -5.02
N ALA A 334 -9.88 -1.89 -3.93
CA ALA A 334 -8.83 -0.91 -3.90
C ALA A 334 -7.54 -1.46 -4.54
N HIS A 335 -7.14 -2.69 -4.22
CA HIS A 335 -5.91 -3.30 -4.72
C HIS A 335 -6.13 -4.75 -5.19
N ASP A 336 -5.15 -5.30 -5.91
CA ASP A 336 -5.20 -6.67 -6.45
C ASP A 336 -4.96 -7.75 -5.36
N GLY A 337 -4.93 -7.33 -4.09
CA GLY A 337 -4.63 -8.14 -2.92
C GLY A 337 -4.65 -7.30 -1.65
N GLU A 338 -4.00 -7.79 -0.60
CA GLU A 338 -4.02 -7.23 0.74
C GLU A 338 -3.79 -5.70 0.76
N VAL A 339 -4.75 -4.97 1.33
CA VAL A 339 -4.66 -3.53 1.52
C VAL A 339 -4.18 -3.27 2.94
N ASN A 340 -3.09 -2.52 3.04
CA ASN A 340 -2.30 -2.46 4.25
C ASN A 340 -2.43 -1.15 5.00
N ALA A 341 -2.57 -0.07 4.25
CA ALA A 341 -2.58 1.28 4.77
C ALA A 341 -3.66 2.08 4.05
N VAL A 342 -4.33 2.95 4.80
CA VAL A 342 -5.28 3.90 4.25
C VAL A 342 -5.18 5.22 5.01
N GLN A 343 -5.24 6.33 4.30
CA GLN A 343 -5.17 7.66 4.91
C GLN A 343 -5.95 8.69 4.07
N PHE A 344 -6.76 9.51 4.72
CA PHE A 344 -7.31 10.71 4.10
C PHE A 344 -6.26 11.83 4.03
N SER A 345 -6.32 12.59 2.94
CA SER A 345 -5.62 13.88 2.84
C SER A 345 -6.14 14.90 3.86
N PRO A 346 -5.35 15.91 4.27
CA PRO A 346 -5.78 16.94 5.22
C PRO A 346 -7.08 17.65 4.81
N GLY A 347 -7.27 17.88 3.51
CA GLY A 347 -8.49 18.49 2.97
C GLY A 347 -9.68 17.54 2.79
N SER A 348 -9.59 16.28 3.22
CA SER A 348 -10.62 15.22 3.07
C SER A 348 -11.08 14.91 1.64
N ARG A 349 -10.53 15.56 0.62
CA ARG A 349 -10.88 15.37 -0.80
C ARG A 349 -10.25 14.12 -1.41
N LEU A 350 -9.02 13.82 -1.01
CA LEU A 350 -8.29 12.65 -1.48
C LEU A 350 -8.20 11.59 -0.39
N LEU A 351 -8.29 10.34 -0.84
CA LEU A 351 -8.04 9.13 -0.09
C LEU A 351 -6.85 8.42 -0.72
N ALA A 352 -5.91 7.95 0.10
CA ALA A 352 -4.80 7.12 -0.35
C ALA A 352 -4.92 5.73 0.24
N THR A 353 -4.76 4.69 -0.60
CA THR A 353 -4.69 3.29 -0.18
C THR A 353 -3.36 2.69 -0.61
N GLY A 354 -2.77 1.84 0.22
CA GLY A 354 -1.50 1.17 -0.07
C GLY A 354 -1.64 -0.32 0.10
N GLY A 355 -1.26 -1.10 -0.91
CA GLY A 355 -1.46 -2.55 -0.93
C GLY A 355 -0.19 -3.36 -1.13
N MET A 356 -0.35 -4.69 -1.07
CA MET A 356 0.68 -5.67 -1.39
C MET A 356 1.00 -5.75 -2.89
N ASP A 357 0.16 -5.15 -3.74
CA ASP A 357 0.43 -4.91 -5.18
C ASP A 357 1.56 -3.90 -5.43
N ARG A 358 2.15 -3.36 -4.35
CA ARG A 358 3.31 -2.44 -4.34
C ARG A 358 2.98 -1.03 -4.81
N ARG A 359 1.70 -0.66 -4.85
CA ARG A 359 1.25 0.66 -5.28
C ARG A 359 0.60 1.41 -4.12
N VAL A 360 0.71 2.73 -4.17
CA VAL A 360 -0.24 3.61 -3.48
C VAL A 360 -1.23 4.09 -4.53
N LYS A 361 -2.53 3.86 -4.33
CA LYS A 361 -3.59 4.36 -5.21
C LYS A 361 -4.27 5.55 -4.55
N LEU A 362 -4.54 6.58 -5.36
CA LEU A 362 -5.21 7.80 -4.96
C LEU A 362 -6.63 7.79 -5.50
N TRP A 363 -7.57 8.15 -4.64
CA TRP A 363 -8.99 8.20 -4.92
C TRP A 363 -9.52 9.59 -4.59
N GLU A 364 -10.39 10.12 -5.43
CA GLU A 364 -11.13 11.34 -5.15
C GLU A 364 -12.46 11.00 -4.49
N VAL A 365 -12.76 11.64 -3.37
CA VAL A 365 -13.99 11.42 -2.61
C VAL A 365 -15.00 12.47 -3.02
N VAL A 366 -16.00 12.06 -3.80
CA VAL A 366 -17.05 12.92 -4.35
C VAL A 366 -18.40 12.36 -3.96
N SER A 367 -19.17 13.12 -3.16
CA SER A 367 -20.56 12.80 -2.80
C SER A 367 -20.77 11.34 -2.32
N GLY A 368 -19.92 10.87 -1.40
CA GLY A 368 -20.02 9.52 -0.84
C GLY A 368 -19.50 8.39 -1.74
N ARG A 369 -18.85 8.70 -2.87
CA ARG A 369 -18.14 7.73 -3.71
C ARG A 369 -16.66 8.03 -3.76
N CYS A 370 -15.86 6.97 -3.95
CA CYS A 370 -14.41 7.04 -4.13
C CYS A 370 -14.10 6.72 -5.58
N GLU A 371 -13.71 7.71 -6.36
CA GLU A 371 -13.37 7.55 -7.77
C GLU A 371 -11.84 7.42 -7.94
N PRO A 372 -11.35 6.47 -8.74
CA PRO A 372 -9.91 6.29 -8.95
C PRO A 372 -9.30 7.52 -9.65
N LYS A 373 -8.29 8.12 -9.04
CA LYS A 373 -7.62 9.34 -9.55
C LYS A 373 -6.25 9.04 -10.18
N GLY A 374 -5.47 8.16 -9.56
CA GLY A 374 -4.13 7.81 -10.03
C GLY A 374 -3.41 6.82 -9.13
N ALA A 375 -2.19 6.45 -9.51
CA ALA A 375 -1.35 5.54 -8.72
C ALA A 375 0.09 6.04 -8.65
N LEU A 376 0.66 5.96 -7.45
CA LEU A 376 2.06 6.24 -7.17
C LEU A 376 2.84 4.93 -7.20
N THR A 377 3.82 4.86 -8.09
CA THR A 377 4.63 3.67 -8.36
C THR A 377 6.09 3.87 -7.95
N GLY A 378 6.86 2.78 -7.91
CA GLY A 378 8.30 2.78 -7.60
C GLY A 378 8.69 1.91 -6.40
N SER A 379 7.72 1.47 -5.59
CA SER A 379 7.95 0.48 -4.52
C SER A 379 8.10 -0.92 -5.10
N ASN A 380 9.04 -1.69 -4.55
CA ASN A 380 9.35 -3.04 -5.01
C ASN A 380 8.68 -4.14 -4.16
N ALA A 381 8.03 -3.77 -3.07
CA ALA A 381 7.22 -4.65 -2.23
C ALA A 381 6.01 -3.89 -1.67
N GLY A 382 5.16 -4.58 -0.92
CA GLY A 382 3.91 -4.03 -0.41
C GLY A 382 4.11 -2.80 0.49
N ILE A 383 3.17 -1.86 0.37
CA ILE A 383 3.13 -0.64 1.18
C ILE A 383 2.67 -0.98 2.60
N THR A 384 3.21 -0.36 3.63
CA THR A 384 2.94 -0.71 5.05
C THR A 384 2.38 0.44 5.88
N SER A 385 2.61 1.68 5.46
CA SER A 385 2.02 2.89 6.03
C SER A 385 1.97 3.99 4.97
N ILE A 386 1.03 4.92 5.13
CA ILE A 386 0.87 6.11 4.30
C ILE A 386 0.66 7.31 5.21
N GLU A 387 1.28 8.43 4.88
CA GLU A 387 1.00 9.72 5.51
C GLU A 387 1.08 10.84 4.49
N PHE A 388 0.13 11.78 4.55
CA PHE A 388 0.23 13.05 3.84
C PHE A 388 1.00 14.06 4.70
N ASP A 389 1.76 14.94 4.06
CA ASP A 389 2.27 16.12 4.77
C ASP A 389 1.12 17.05 5.17
N SER A 390 1.39 18.01 6.06
CA SER A 390 0.36 18.93 6.55
C SER A 390 -0.34 19.75 5.45
N ALA A 391 0.35 20.04 4.33
CA ALA A 391 -0.23 20.76 3.20
C ALA A 391 -0.95 19.83 2.20
N GLY A 392 -0.84 18.50 2.35
CA GLY A 392 -1.39 17.53 1.41
C GLY A 392 -0.71 17.52 0.03
N SER A 393 0.44 18.18 -0.11
CA SER A 393 1.21 18.29 -1.35
C SER A 393 2.13 17.09 -1.59
N TYR A 394 2.56 16.43 -0.51
CA TYR A 394 3.42 15.27 -0.52
C TYR A 394 2.74 14.08 0.17
N LEU A 395 3.01 12.89 -0.37
CA LEU A 395 2.63 11.62 0.22
C LEU A 395 3.89 10.83 0.53
N LEU A 396 4.02 10.40 1.78
CA LEU A 396 5.03 9.48 2.27
C LEU A 396 4.43 8.07 2.38
N ALA A 397 5.15 7.07 1.90
CA ALA A 397 4.80 5.67 2.15
C ALA A 397 6.01 4.84 2.55
N ALA A 398 5.84 4.00 3.57
CA ALA A 398 6.80 2.96 3.93
C ALA A 398 6.50 1.67 3.18
N SER A 399 7.52 0.84 2.97
CA SER A 399 7.40 -0.38 2.19
C SER A 399 8.21 -1.54 2.76
N ASN A 400 7.73 -2.75 2.47
CA ASN A 400 8.38 -4.02 2.77
C ASN A 400 9.72 -4.21 2.03
N ASP A 401 10.06 -3.35 1.07
CA ASP A 401 11.32 -3.36 0.31
C ASP A 401 12.46 -2.58 0.98
N PHE A 402 12.28 -2.26 2.26
CA PHE A 402 13.27 -1.63 3.15
C PHE A 402 13.49 -0.14 2.86
N ALA A 403 12.64 0.45 2.02
CA ALA A 403 12.67 1.87 1.72
C ALA A 403 11.36 2.57 2.12
N SER A 404 11.48 3.87 2.35
CA SER A 404 10.33 4.78 2.36
C SER A 404 10.41 5.70 1.14
N ARG A 405 9.29 6.11 0.60
CA ARG A 405 9.25 6.93 -0.62
C ARG A 405 8.32 8.11 -0.45
N ILE A 406 8.63 9.19 -1.16
CA ILE A 406 7.85 10.42 -1.16
C ILE A 406 7.49 10.76 -2.59
N TRP A 407 6.22 11.05 -2.82
CA TRP A 407 5.72 11.54 -4.08
C TRP A 407 5.06 12.90 -3.90
N THR A 408 5.06 13.71 -4.95
CA THR A 408 4.14 14.84 -5.06
C THR A 408 2.78 14.33 -5.51
N VAL A 409 1.73 14.81 -4.84
CA VAL A 409 0.36 14.30 -5.00
C VAL A 409 -0.25 14.75 -6.33
N ASP A 410 0.02 15.97 -6.78
CA ASP A 410 -0.63 16.55 -7.96
C ASP A 410 -0.14 16.01 -9.30
N ASP A 411 1.16 15.66 -9.40
CA ASP A 411 1.78 15.18 -10.63
C ASP A 411 2.24 13.71 -10.55
N TYR A 412 1.95 13.03 -9.44
CA TYR A 412 2.27 11.63 -9.16
C TYR A 412 3.77 11.29 -9.24
N ARG A 413 4.66 12.29 -9.18
CA ARG A 413 6.11 12.07 -9.36
C ARG A 413 6.78 11.63 -8.08
N LEU A 414 7.57 10.57 -8.18
CA LEU A 414 8.50 10.13 -7.14
C LEU A 414 9.58 11.21 -6.95
N ARG A 415 9.73 11.70 -5.71
CA ARG A 415 10.71 12.72 -5.32
C ARG A 415 11.89 12.16 -4.56
N HIS A 416 11.61 11.25 -3.63
CA HIS A 416 12.63 10.68 -2.76
C HIS A 416 12.42 9.18 -2.58
N THR A 417 13.52 8.44 -2.56
CA THR A 417 13.58 7.05 -2.10
C THR A 417 14.60 6.99 -0.97
N LEU A 418 14.11 6.78 0.25
CA LEU A 418 14.88 6.72 1.48
C LEU A 418 15.32 5.27 1.71
N THR A 419 16.51 4.93 1.25
CA THR A 419 17.13 3.61 1.42
C THR A 419 18.13 3.61 2.57
N GLY A 420 18.21 2.51 3.31
CA GLY A 420 19.20 2.34 4.37
C GLY A 420 18.78 1.46 5.54
N HIS A 421 17.48 1.14 5.67
CA HIS A 421 17.03 0.06 6.55
C HIS A 421 17.46 -1.30 5.98
N SER A 422 17.69 -2.27 6.87
CA SER A 422 18.05 -3.65 6.50
C SER A 422 16.90 -4.65 6.68
N GLY A 423 15.69 -4.13 6.92
CA GLY A 423 14.46 -4.89 7.07
C GLY A 423 13.24 -4.05 6.68
N LYS A 424 12.07 -4.71 6.67
CA LYS A 424 10.77 -4.12 6.29
C LYS A 424 10.53 -2.83 7.05
N VAL A 425 10.28 -1.72 6.35
CA VAL A 425 9.86 -0.48 7.02
C VAL A 425 8.37 -0.61 7.28
N LEU A 426 7.96 -0.54 8.54
CA LEU A 426 6.55 -0.76 8.93
C LEU A 426 5.81 0.57 9.17
N ALA A 427 6.54 1.63 9.51
CA ALA A 427 5.99 2.98 9.59
C ALA A 427 7.01 4.03 9.16
N ALA A 428 6.53 5.09 8.53
CA ALA A 428 7.29 6.31 8.29
C ALA A 428 6.38 7.51 8.51
N ARG A 429 6.90 8.55 9.19
CA ARG A 429 6.15 9.74 9.55
C ARG A 429 6.92 11.02 9.29
N PHE A 430 6.24 12.06 8.82
CA PHE A 430 6.76 13.42 8.83
C PHE A 430 6.91 13.93 10.26
N LEU A 431 7.99 14.66 10.51
CA LEU A 431 8.06 15.54 11.67
C LEU A 431 7.28 16.82 11.37
N LEU A 432 6.85 17.53 12.41
CA LEU A 432 6.03 18.74 12.26
C LEU A 432 6.75 19.90 11.55
N ASP A 433 8.08 19.82 11.38
CA ASP A 433 8.85 20.77 10.57
C ASP A 433 8.73 20.54 9.05
N ASN A 434 8.07 19.45 8.61
CA ASN A 434 7.95 18.99 7.22
C ASN A 434 9.29 18.86 6.46
N ALA A 435 10.42 18.96 7.15
CA ALA A 435 11.76 18.86 6.59
C ALA A 435 12.38 17.50 6.90
N ARG A 436 11.94 16.88 7.99
CA ARG A 436 12.47 15.61 8.49
C ARG A 436 11.42 14.52 8.51
N ILE A 437 11.90 13.29 8.41
CA ILE A 437 11.09 12.07 8.48
C ILE A 437 11.70 11.13 9.49
N VAL A 438 10.86 10.41 10.23
CA VAL A 438 11.29 9.23 11.00
C VAL A 438 10.66 7.99 10.42
N SER A 439 11.47 6.95 10.22
CA SER A 439 11.01 5.62 9.82
C SER A 439 11.42 4.57 10.84
N GLY A 440 10.56 3.55 10.98
CA GLY A 440 10.70 2.46 11.92
C GLY A 440 10.58 1.14 11.19
N SER A 441 11.49 0.24 11.52
CA SER A 441 11.67 -0.99 10.75
C SER A 441 11.71 -2.24 11.62
N TYR A 442 11.45 -3.36 10.95
CA TYR A 442 11.68 -4.71 11.43
C TYR A 442 13.15 -4.98 11.75
N ASP A 443 14.09 -4.16 11.23
CA ASP A 443 15.52 -4.23 11.61
C ASP A 443 15.82 -3.74 13.03
N ARG A 444 14.78 -3.35 13.78
CA ARG A 444 14.84 -2.85 15.18
C ARG A 444 15.53 -1.50 15.31
N THR A 445 15.58 -0.73 14.23
CA THR A 445 16.11 0.64 14.25
C THR A 445 15.03 1.65 13.89
N LEU A 446 15.20 2.87 14.42
CA LEU A 446 14.57 4.07 13.92
C LEU A 446 15.60 4.85 13.10
N LYS A 447 15.19 5.39 11.96
CA LYS A 447 16.04 6.28 11.16
C LYS A 447 15.40 7.64 11.03
N LEU A 448 16.21 8.67 11.23
CA LEU A 448 15.84 10.07 11.04
C LEU A 448 16.47 10.55 9.74
N TRP A 449 15.66 11.11 8.85
CA TRP A 449 16.03 11.55 7.51
C TRP A 449 15.84 13.06 7.38
N ASP A 450 16.75 13.72 6.68
CA ASP A 450 16.56 15.10 6.22
C ASP A 450 16.28 15.10 4.72
N LEU A 451 15.13 15.66 4.34
CA LEU A 451 14.68 15.72 2.94
C LEU A 451 15.45 16.74 2.12
N ARG A 452 16.00 17.77 2.75
CA ARG A 452 16.76 18.82 2.06
C ARG A 452 18.12 18.31 1.63
N SER A 453 18.87 17.71 2.56
CA SER A 453 20.17 17.11 2.28
C SER A 453 20.09 15.71 1.69
N LYS A 454 18.91 15.06 1.75
CA LYS A 454 18.65 13.71 1.21
C LYS A 454 19.52 12.63 1.87
N VAL A 455 19.81 12.77 3.17
CA VAL A 455 20.61 11.80 3.92
C VAL A 455 19.85 11.24 5.12
N CYS A 456 20.23 10.02 5.51
CA CYS A 456 19.93 9.47 6.83
C CYS A 456 20.80 10.18 7.85
N MET A 457 20.24 11.10 8.64
CA MET A 457 20.96 11.84 9.67
C MET A 457 21.37 10.94 10.83
N LYS A 458 20.47 10.03 11.26
CA LYS A 458 20.71 9.18 12.43
C LYS A 458 20.05 7.83 12.28
N THR A 459 20.72 6.80 12.80
CA THR A 459 20.14 5.47 13.02
C THR A 459 20.23 5.16 14.51
N VAL A 460 19.09 4.87 15.13
CA VAL A 460 18.98 4.60 16.57
C VAL A 460 18.49 3.18 16.77
N PHE A 461 19.18 2.42 17.62
CA PHE A 461 18.73 1.08 17.99
C PHE A 461 17.54 1.19 18.95
N ALA A 462 16.41 0.61 18.56
CA ALA A 462 15.13 0.74 19.25
C ALA A 462 14.82 -0.45 20.18
N GLY A 463 15.75 -1.38 20.36
CA GLY A 463 15.60 -2.58 21.19
C GLY A 463 14.85 -3.71 20.50
N SER A 464 13.73 -3.41 19.83
CA SER A 464 12.82 -4.37 19.22
C SER A 464 12.25 -3.88 17.88
N SER A 465 11.65 -4.79 17.10
CA SER A 465 11.03 -4.48 15.80
C SER A 465 9.98 -3.39 15.99
N CYS A 466 10.06 -2.32 15.19
CA CYS A 466 9.16 -1.18 15.26
C CYS A 466 7.99 -1.40 14.31
N ASN A 467 6.76 -1.46 14.83
CA ASN A 467 5.54 -1.69 14.06
C ASN A 467 4.86 -0.38 13.65
N ASP A 468 4.87 0.63 14.53
CA ASP A 468 4.29 1.94 14.25
C ASP A 468 5.03 3.09 14.92
N ILE A 469 4.87 4.30 14.37
CA ILE A 469 5.45 5.54 14.86
C ILE A 469 4.41 6.65 14.80
N VAL A 470 4.44 7.55 15.78
CA VAL A 470 3.77 8.84 15.76
C VAL A 470 4.70 9.95 16.27
N CYS A 471 4.46 11.17 15.80
CA CYS A 471 5.32 12.31 16.08
C CYS A 471 4.54 13.46 16.73
N THR A 472 5.15 14.07 17.73
CA THR A 472 4.77 15.38 18.28
C THR A 472 5.89 16.38 17.99
N GLU A 473 5.76 17.64 18.40
CA GLU A 473 6.81 18.64 18.25
C GLU A 473 8.09 18.29 19.03
N GLN A 474 7.94 17.57 20.14
CA GLN A 474 9.01 17.35 21.12
C GLN A 474 9.44 15.88 21.19
N CYS A 475 8.55 14.95 20.87
CA CYS A 475 8.75 13.52 21.07
C CYS A 475 8.32 12.72 19.85
N VAL A 476 9.11 11.72 19.48
CA VAL A 476 8.72 10.61 18.62
C VAL A 476 8.32 9.45 19.52
N MET A 477 7.21 8.78 19.22
CA MET A 477 6.77 7.60 19.95
C MET A 477 6.76 6.41 19.00
N SER A 478 7.31 5.27 19.41
CA SER A 478 7.40 4.07 18.59
C SER A 478 6.84 2.85 19.32
N GLY A 479 6.02 2.07 18.62
CA GLY A 479 5.37 0.85 19.11
C GLY A 479 6.10 -0.38 18.62
N HIS A 480 6.33 -1.35 19.50
CA HIS A 480 7.25 -2.45 19.23
C HIS A 480 6.66 -3.86 19.43
N PHE A 481 7.35 -4.83 18.82
CA PHE A 481 7.06 -6.27 18.95
C PHE A 481 7.26 -6.79 20.38
N ASP A 482 8.14 -6.16 21.17
CA ASP A 482 8.38 -6.52 22.58
C ASP A 482 7.35 -5.93 23.54
N LYS A 483 6.18 -5.52 23.01
CA LYS A 483 5.03 -4.97 23.76
C LYS A 483 5.27 -3.58 24.35
N LYS A 484 6.41 -2.96 24.03
CA LYS A 484 6.75 -1.64 24.55
C LYS A 484 6.38 -0.53 23.59
N VAL A 485 5.99 0.61 24.14
CA VAL A 485 5.96 1.90 23.47
C VAL A 485 7.12 2.73 24.03
N ARG A 486 7.98 3.24 23.15
CA ARG A 486 9.16 4.03 23.52
C ARG A 486 8.99 5.48 23.10
N PHE A 487 9.37 6.38 23.99
CA PHE A 487 9.25 7.82 23.82
C PHE A 487 10.66 8.39 23.65
N TRP A 488 10.89 9.02 22.51
CA TRP A 488 12.18 9.55 22.09
C TRP A 488 12.09 11.06 22.03
N ASP A 489 12.85 11.75 22.88
CA ASP A 489 12.92 13.21 22.81
C ASP A 489 13.71 13.61 21.55
N ILE A 490 13.13 14.51 20.75
CA ILE A 490 13.71 14.92 19.45
C ILE A 490 14.97 15.78 19.65
N ARG A 491 15.09 16.51 20.76
CA ARG A 491 16.22 17.40 21.04
C ARG A 491 17.36 16.66 21.74
N ALA A 492 17.03 15.81 22.72
CA ALA A 492 18.00 15.00 23.44
C ALA A 492 18.41 13.75 22.65
N GLU A 493 17.59 13.35 21.67
CA GLU A 493 17.78 12.20 20.80
C GLU A 493 17.98 10.88 21.56
N SER A 494 17.31 10.76 22.70
CA SER A 494 17.38 9.62 23.62
C SER A 494 15.98 9.20 24.08
N ILE A 495 15.88 7.98 24.62
CA ILE A 495 14.65 7.49 25.23
C ILE A 495 14.40 8.25 26.54
N VAL A 496 13.20 8.80 26.71
CA VAL A 496 12.76 9.49 27.95
C VAL A 496 11.75 8.67 28.75
N CYS A 497 10.98 7.81 28.09
CA CYS A 497 9.98 6.96 28.73
C CYS A 497 9.82 5.64 27.95
N GLU A 498 9.54 4.56 28.68
CA GLU A 498 9.08 3.30 28.12
C GLU A 498 7.78 2.89 28.82
N LEU A 499 6.77 2.51 28.04
CA LEU A 499 5.50 1.96 28.53
C LEU A 499 5.36 0.52 28.04
N GLU A 500 5.07 -0.41 28.95
CA GLU A 500 4.91 -1.82 28.63
C GLU A 500 3.42 -2.21 28.59
N LEU A 501 2.98 -2.76 27.47
CA LEU A 501 1.62 -3.29 27.26
C LEU A 501 1.60 -4.83 27.42
N GLN A 502 0.41 -5.44 27.43
CA GLN A 502 0.29 -6.88 27.64
C GLN A 502 0.43 -7.69 26.33
N GLY A 503 0.18 -7.06 25.18
CA GLY A 503 0.36 -7.61 23.84
C GLY A 503 1.36 -6.82 23.00
N LYS A 504 1.77 -7.39 21.85
CA LYS A 504 2.63 -6.68 20.88
C LYS A 504 1.90 -5.42 20.39
N VAL A 505 2.58 -4.30 20.28
CA VAL A 505 1.96 -3.05 19.80
C VAL A 505 1.74 -3.16 18.30
N THR A 506 0.50 -2.96 17.83
CA THR A 506 0.14 -3.05 16.41
C THR A 506 0.11 -1.68 15.74
N SER A 507 -0.42 -0.67 16.44
CA SER A 507 -0.52 0.70 15.93
C SER A 507 -0.53 1.75 17.03
N LEU A 508 -0.17 2.96 16.63
CA LEU A 508 -0.17 4.17 17.42
C LEU A 508 -0.89 5.28 16.64
N ASP A 509 -1.70 6.07 17.34
CA ASP A 509 -2.30 7.29 16.78
C ASP A 509 -2.35 8.41 17.83
N LEU A 510 -2.41 9.67 17.39
CA LEU A 510 -2.49 10.83 18.28
C LEU A 510 -3.83 11.53 18.08
N ASN A 511 -4.39 12.05 19.17
CA ASN A 511 -5.56 12.93 19.07
C ASN A 511 -5.18 14.27 18.40
N HIS A 512 -6.18 15.06 18.00
CA HIS A 512 -5.98 16.35 17.32
C HIS A 512 -5.02 17.28 18.06
N ASP A 513 -5.17 17.37 19.39
CA ASP A 513 -4.35 18.22 20.26
C ASP A 513 -2.96 17.61 20.57
N ARG A 514 -2.71 16.37 20.15
CA ARG A 514 -1.49 15.60 20.42
C ARG A 514 -1.14 15.50 21.91
N THR A 515 -2.16 15.49 22.77
CA THR A 515 -2.05 15.31 24.22
C THR A 515 -2.28 13.87 24.66
N GLU A 516 -2.91 13.07 23.80
CA GLU A 516 -3.29 11.70 24.09
C GLU A 516 -2.81 10.76 22.99
N LEU A 517 -2.29 9.61 23.42
CA LEU A 517 -1.80 8.55 22.56
C LEU A 517 -2.78 7.37 22.58
N LEU A 518 -3.28 7.03 21.40
CA LEU A 518 -4.01 5.79 21.16
C LEU A 518 -3.02 4.68 20.86
N THR A 519 -3.20 3.55 21.52
CA THR A 519 -2.39 2.35 21.29
C THR A 519 -3.32 1.16 21.05
N CYS A 520 -2.98 0.33 20.07
CA CYS A 520 -3.61 -0.96 19.87
C CYS A 520 -2.57 -2.06 20.05
N SER A 521 -2.95 -3.16 20.69
CA SER A 521 -2.06 -4.28 20.94
C SER A 521 -2.71 -5.63 20.69
N ARG A 522 -1.88 -6.66 20.47
CA ARG A 522 -2.30 -8.06 20.22
C ARG A 522 -2.94 -8.77 21.41
N ASP A 523 -3.11 -8.08 22.54
CA ASP A 523 -4.01 -8.48 23.63
C ASP A 523 -5.48 -8.12 23.33
N ASP A 524 -5.75 -7.65 22.10
CA ASP A 524 -7.07 -7.24 21.61
C ASP A 524 -7.65 -6.05 22.40
N LEU A 525 -6.76 -5.24 22.99
CA LEU A 525 -7.11 -4.02 23.72
C LEU A 525 -6.66 -2.78 22.96
N VAL A 526 -7.49 -1.76 23.03
CA VAL A 526 -7.15 -0.40 22.63
C VAL A 526 -7.05 0.45 23.89
N LYS A 527 -5.98 1.23 24.05
CA LYS A 527 -5.76 2.07 25.23
C LYS A 527 -5.47 3.50 24.82
N ILE A 528 -6.04 4.44 25.56
CA ILE A 528 -5.67 5.85 25.50
C ILE A 528 -4.74 6.15 26.67
N ILE A 529 -3.60 6.76 26.35
CA ILE A 529 -2.56 7.14 27.30
C ILE A 529 -2.46 8.66 27.30
N ASP A 530 -2.55 9.27 28.46
CA ASP A 530 -2.33 10.71 28.64
C ASP A 530 -0.81 10.98 28.62
N LEU A 531 -0.37 11.81 27.68
CA LEU A 531 1.05 12.10 27.47
C LEU A 531 1.65 13.02 28.53
N ARG A 532 0.81 13.71 29.33
CA ARG A 532 1.29 14.60 30.40
C ARG A 532 1.81 13.81 31.60
N ASN A 533 1.18 12.68 31.91
CA ASN A 533 1.51 11.83 33.06
C ASN A 533 1.96 10.41 32.68
N ASN A 534 1.94 10.07 31.38
CA ASN A 534 2.25 8.75 30.83
C ASN A 534 1.41 7.62 31.45
N ALA A 535 0.16 7.92 31.82
CA ALA A 535 -0.77 6.97 32.43
C ALA A 535 -1.89 6.56 31.47
N VAL A 536 -2.36 5.31 31.60
CA VAL A 536 -3.53 4.83 30.86
C VAL A 536 -4.77 5.55 31.37
N ARG A 537 -5.40 6.36 30.52
CA ARG A 537 -6.65 7.09 30.82
C ARG A 537 -7.87 6.19 30.68
N GLN A 538 -7.94 5.43 29.58
CA GLN A 538 -9.09 4.60 29.22
C GLN A 538 -8.62 3.34 28.50
N THR A 539 -9.31 2.22 28.71
CA THR A 539 -9.11 0.97 27.96
C THR A 539 -10.43 0.56 27.33
N PHE A 540 -10.37 0.17 26.06
CA PHE A 540 -11.51 -0.25 25.25
C PHE A 540 -11.34 -1.70 24.85
N SER A 541 -12.45 -2.43 24.95
CA SER A 541 -12.60 -3.78 24.47
C SER A 541 -14.04 -3.99 24.03
N ALA A 542 -14.27 -4.97 23.16
CA ALA A 542 -15.61 -5.37 22.75
C ALA A 542 -15.63 -6.89 22.53
N GLN A 543 -16.80 -7.50 22.73
CA GLN A 543 -17.00 -8.90 22.38
C GLN A 543 -16.94 -9.04 20.86
N GLY A 544 -15.94 -9.77 20.35
CA GLY A 544 -15.70 -9.97 18.91
C GLY A 544 -14.52 -9.16 18.36
N PHE A 545 -14.15 -8.05 19.01
CA PHE A 545 -12.98 -7.28 18.59
C PHE A 545 -11.70 -8.09 18.85
N LYS A 546 -11.01 -8.45 17.75
CA LYS A 546 -9.70 -9.11 17.76
C LYS A 546 -8.83 -8.53 16.66
N CYS A 547 -7.55 -8.34 16.94
CA CYS A 547 -6.60 -7.87 15.95
C CYS A 547 -6.33 -8.97 14.90
N GLY A 548 -6.70 -8.70 13.65
CA GLY A 548 -6.47 -9.64 12.54
C GLY A 548 -5.01 -9.72 12.08
N SER A 549 -4.21 -8.70 12.39
CA SER A 549 -2.83 -8.57 11.94
C SER A 549 -1.92 -8.01 13.04
N ASP A 550 -0.60 -8.23 12.92
CA ASP A 550 0.42 -7.62 13.79
C ASP A 550 0.55 -6.10 13.59
N TRP A 551 -0.19 -5.53 12.64
CA TRP A 551 -0.14 -4.14 12.22
C TRP A 551 -1.54 -3.59 11.92
N THR A 552 -2.56 -4.14 12.61
CA THR A 552 -3.92 -3.57 12.65
C THR A 552 -3.86 -2.12 13.13
N ARG A 553 -4.33 -1.18 12.29
CA ARG A 553 -4.34 0.26 12.59
C ARG A 553 -5.68 0.70 13.17
N VAL A 554 -5.62 1.43 14.27
CA VAL A 554 -6.74 2.14 14.89
C VAL A 554 -6.53 3.65 14.75
N THR A 555 -7.61 4.42 14.80
CA THR A 555 -7.52 5.88 14.64
C THR A 555 -8.49 6.62 15.54
N PHE A 556 -8.14 7.85 15.93
CA PHE A 556 -9.06 8.80 16.53
C PHE A 556 -10.01 9.41 15.49
N SER A 557 -11.18 9.85 15.94
CA SER A 557 -11.93 10.85 15.19
C SER A 557 -11.22 12.21 15.21
N PRO A 558 -11.48 13.10 14.23
CA PRO A 558 -10.81 14.41 14.14
C PRO A 558 -11.02 15.32 15.35
N ASP A 559 -12.10 15.13 16.10
CA ASP A 559 -12.41 15.86 17.34
C ASP A 559 -11.91 15.14 18.61
N GLY A 560 -11.39 13.91 18.48
CA GLY A 560 -10.98 13.06 19.61
C GLY A 560 -12.11 12.45 20.43
N SER A 561 -13.39 12.62 20.04
CA SER A 561 -14.54 12.08 20.78
C SER A 561 -14.74 10.58 20.58
N TYR A 562 -14.22 10.02 19.50
CA TYR A 562 -14.39 8.63 19.10
C TYR A 562 -13.06 7.99 18.71
N ILE A 563 -13.03 6.66 18.78
CA ILE A 563 -11.97 5.84 18.21
C ILE A 563 -12.58 4.78 17.30
N ALA A 564 -11.92 4.49 16.19
CA ALA A 564 -12.34 3.45 15.25
C ALA A 564 -11.26 2.39 15.11
N GLY A 565 -11.68 1.12 15.08
CA GLY A 565 -10.78 -0.03 14.98
C GLY A 565 -11.40 -1.20 14.24
N GLY A 566 -10.63 -1.78 13.32
CA GLY A 566 -11.02 -2.94 12.54
C GLY A 566 -10.68 -4.25 13.22
N SER A 567 -11.53 -5.26 13.03
CA SER A 567 -11.35 -6.59 13.62
C SER A 567 -10.97 -7.66 12.59
N ALA A 568 -10.52 -8.82 13.09
CA ALA A 568 -10.15 -10.00 12.30
C ALA A 568 -11.32 -10.61 11.51
N GLU A 569 -12.55 -10.39 11.97
CA GLU A 569 -13.80 -10.88 11.40
C GLU A 569 -14.38 -9.96 10.32
N GLY A 570 -13.76 -8.80 10.07
CA GLY A 570 -14.23 -7.82 9.09
C GLY A 570 -15.12 -6.71 9.68
N THR A 571 -15.46 -6.81 10.96
CA THR A 571 -16.29 -5.81 11.64
C THR A 571 -15.48 -4.58 12.02
N LEU A 572 -16.02 -3.39 11.75
CA LEU A 572 -15.49 -2.11 12.21
C LEU A 572 -16.19 -1.69 13.51
N TYR A 573 -15.41 -1.41 14.55
CA TYR A 573 -15.88 -1.01 15.86
C TYR A 573 -15.60 0.47 16.10
N VAL A 574 -16.58 1.19 16.63
CA VAL A 574 -16.46 2.60 17.00
C VAL A 574 -16.83 2.77 18.47
N TRP A 575 -15.89 3.26 19.28
CA TRP A 575 -16.09 3.51 20.71
C TRP A 575 -16.14 5.00 20.99
N ASN A 576 -16.96 5.39 21.96
CA ASN A 576 -17.00 6.75 22.47
C ASN A 576 -15.93 6.93 23.57
N VAL A 577 -15.04 7.90 23.38
CA VAL A 577 -13.88 8.11 24.24
C VAL A 577 -14.28 8.52 25.65
N LEU A 578 -15.29 9.39 25.79
CA LEU A 578 -15.74 9.89 27.08
C LEU A 578 -16.38 8.80 27.95
N THR A 579 -17.28 8.02 27.36
CA THR A 579 -18.05 7.00 28.09
C THR A 579 -17.31 5.67 28.21
N GLY A 580 -16.32 5.41 27.35
CA GLY A 580 -15.63 4.12 27.26
C GLY A 580 -16.47 3.00 26.66
N LYS A 581 -17.70 3.30 26.20
CA LYS A 581 -18.63 2.31 25.66
C LYS A 581 -18.52 2.20 24.15
N LEU A 582 -18.82 1.02 23.66
CA LEU A 582 -19.02 0.77 22.23
C LEU A 582 -20.27 1.52 21.76
N ASP A 583 -20.13 2.36 20.73
CA ASP A 583 -21.23 3.15 20.16
C ASP A 583 -21.81 2.44 18.92
N ARG A 584 -20.94 2.01 18.00
CA ARG A 584 -21.34 1.33 16.77
C ARG A 584 -20.48 0.12 16.44
N THR A 585 -21.14 -0.83 15.81
CA THR A 585 -20.55 -2.04 15.22
C THR A 585 -21.04 -2.11 13.78
N LEU A 586 -20.11 -2.10 12.83
CA LEU A 586 -20.39 -2.08 11.40
C LEU A 586 -19.84 -3.37 10.78
N ASP A 587 -20.72 -4.33 10.54
CA ASP A 587 -20.41 -5.71 10.13
C ASP A 587 -20.62 -5.96 8.63
N LYS A 588 -21.41 -5.12 7.95
CA LYS A 588 -21.77 -5.29 6.54
C LYS A 588 -20.86 -4.49 5.60
N GLY A 589 -19.72 -5.08 5.23
CA GLY A 589 -18.87 -4.50 4.18
C GLY A 589 -17.63 -5.33 3.85
N HIS A 590 -17.00 -5.89 4.87
CA HIS A 590 -15.78 -6.68 4.72
C HIS A 590 -16.04 -8.17 4.83
N SER A 591 -15.24 -8.94 4.09
CA SER A 591 -15.23 -10.41 4.10
C SER A 591 -13.94 -10.98 4.69
N SER A 592 -12.99 -10.12 5.05
CA SER A 592 -11.71 -10.49 5.65
C SER A 592 -11.32 -9.52 6.76
N ALA A 593 -10.21 -9.82 7.43
CA ALA A 593 -9.68 -8.97 8.50
C ALA A 593 -9.42 -7.54 8.03
N VAL A 594 -9.88 -6.55 8.81
CA VAL A 594 -9.61 -5.14 8.55
C VAL A 594 -8.21 -4.80 9.05
N ASN A 595 -7.35 -4.34 8.14
CA ASN A 595 -5.96 -4.02 8.42
C ASN A 595 -5.76 -2.58 8.86
N SER A 596 -6.50 -1.63 8.27
CA SER A 596 -6.32 -0.21 8.57
C SER A 596 -7.63 0.55 8.45
N VAL A 597 -7.76 1.60 9.26
CA VAL A 597 -8.91 2.49 9.33
C VAL A 597 -8.40 3.92 9.35
N SER A 598 -9.08 4.82 8.65
CA SER A 598 -8.78 6.24 8.67
C SER A 598 -10.08 7.05 8.78
N TRP A 599 -10.09 8.06 9.65
CA TRP A 599 -11.19 9.02 9.73
C TRP A 599 -10.83 10.25 8.89
N SER A 600 -11.76 10.71 8.06
CA SER A 600 -11.55 11.95 7.30
C SER A 600 -11.46 13.14 8.26
N PRO A 601 -10.50 14.08 8.07
CA PRO A 601 -10.39 15.29 8.89
C PRO A 601 -11.67 16.13 8.97
N SER A 602 -12.53 16.07 7.94
CA SER A 602 -13.86 16.70 7.91
C SER A 602 -14.88 16.07 8.88
N GLY A 603 -14.59 14.90 9.45
CA GLY A 603 -15.52 14.15 10.29
C GLY A 603 -16.64 13.43 9.55
N THR A 604 -16.76 13.61 8.22
CA THR A 604 -17.90 13.14 7.42
C THR A 604 -17.82 11.65 7.06
N TYR A 605 -16.62 11.16 6.76
CA TYR A 605 -16.38 9.80 6.30
C TYR A 605 -15.37 9.07 7.18
N VAL A 606 -15.57 7.75 7.29
CA VAL A 606 -14.59 6.79 7.79
C VAL A 606 -14.30 5.80 6.67
N VAL A 607 -13.05 5.39 6.53
CA VAL A 607 -12.68 4.35 5.57
C VAL A 607 -12.01 3.21 6.31
N SER A 608 -12.33 1.99 5.91
CA SER A 608 -11.62 0.79 6.37
C SER A 608 -11.19 -0.05 5.18
N VAL A 609 -10.05 -0.72 5.32
CA VAL A 609 -9.46 -1.55 4.27
C VAL A 609 -9.12 -2.94 4.82
N GLU A 610 -9.39 -3.97 4.02
CA GLU A 610 -9.24 -5.37 4.44
C GLU A 610 -8.07 -6.10 3.78
N LYS A 611 -7.83 -7.30 4.32
CA LYS A 611 -6.80 -8.19 3.84
C LYS A 611 -7.06 -8.82 2.46
N GLY A 612 -8.31 -8.81 1.99
CA GLY A 612 -8.69 -9.31 0.66
C GLY A 612 -8.21 -8.38 -0.44
N SER A 613 -8.99 -7.33 -0.70
CA SER A 613 -8.74 -6.30 -1.73
C SER A 613 -9.53 -5.02 -1.47
N LYS A 614 -10.57 -5.10 -0.63
CA LYS A 614 -11.63 -4.10 -0.55
C LYS A 614 -11.29 -2.93 0.36
N ALA A 615 -11.79 -1.78 -0.04
CA ALA A 615 -11.98 -0.62 0.80
C ALA A 615 -13.48 -0.34 0.95
N VAL A 616 -13.89 0.07 2.14
CA VAL A 616 -15.27 0.46 2.43
C VAL A 616 -15.26 1.88 2.97
N LEU A 617 -16.01 2.77 2.31
CA LEU A 617 -16.30 4.12 2.77
C LEU A 617 -17.60 4.11 3.57
N TRP A 618 -17.54 4.54 4.81
CA TRP A 618 -18.66 4.61 5.75
C TRP A 618 -19.04 6.06 6.04
N SER A 619 -20.32 6.28 6.25
CA SER A 619 -20.89 7.57 6.67
C SER A 619 -22.23 7.35 7.36
N ASP A 620 -22.85 8.43 7.84
CA ASP A 620 -24.21 8.46 8.37
C ASP A 620 -25.25 8.98 7.34
N MET A 621 -24.79 9.36 6.14
CA MET A 621 -25.61 9.99 5.09
C MET A 621 -26.61 9.07 4.38
#